data_AF-V8CT84-F1
#
_entry.id   AF-V8CT84-F1
#
_cell.length_a   1.000
_cell.length_b   1.000
_cell.length_c   1.000
_cell.angle_alpha   90.00
_cell.angle_beta   90.00
_cell.angle_gamma   90.00
#
_symmetry.space_group_name_H-M   'P 1'
#
loop_
_entity.id
_entity.type
_entity.pdbx_description
1 polymer ?
#
loop_
_entity_poly.entity_id
_entity_poly.type
_entity_poly.pdbx_seq_one_letter_code
_entity_poly.pdbx_strand_id
1 'polypeptide(L)'
;MHPGPLRRSLVLRNDVVLTQQVRALPSTFLEDPSGRTTGLLRLLTPAFLILIPVAMSLASWMTLIAWCSVGGCPAGSVLQLRGFLEPAPVTVPGVTLLFVWYGAVVVLATVGWRLGSAARPAPELKERMDNRRFERRYFFLILAAAVIGVGYSFYRIAGTTSIIGSLTSQTGNSFTEALPDSAGIPTLRYASILAAPIAVYLWRKRVVGVIYMLVAVVLLLLNSLIASRLSLLMAIVVYVFIWAVASRQSKPVGKGSVRPWHLALLVLVLFSLLTALNYVRNGNYYRDAGVSNPVAMNLYQSGAYLAVPAQVSLGVSDAVMRGSFERSGGPVESIVAALPSFVAPDEANRSKESLSADAYDFTVSSSPNFTTNSEFADTYSEFGAWGWLYTLLLFPLAGYVFGRFLTYGPLLAGSAGVIAYCFAEVWRIQLLTQGIVVFLVLLTLVCALFAASGLSTGRRGESALREGT
;
A
#
# COMPACT_ATOMS: atom_id res chain seq x y z
N MET A 1 62.96 -36.62 40.69
CA MET A 1 63.48 -36.86 39.32
C MET A 1 62.37 -37.46 38.48
N HIS A 2 62.04 -36.80 37.36
CA HIS A 2 61.18 -37.23 36.23
C HIS A 2 61.69 -38.52 35.53
N PRO A 3 61.01 -39.12 34.51
CA PRO A 3 59.75 -38.79 33.81
C PRO A 3 58.76 -39.99 33.57
N GLY A 4 57.64 -39.75 32.88
CA GLY A 4 56.55 -40.70 32.50
C GLY A 4 56.89 -41.73 31.39
N PRO A 5 55.91 -42.33 30.67
CA PRO A 5 55.06 -41.57 29.74
C PRO A 5 53.59 -42.02 29.58
N LEU A 6 52.89 -41.16 28.82
CA LEU A 6 51.51 -41.17 28.33
C LEU A 6 51.15 -42.38 27.43
N ARG A 7 49.88 -42.82 27.50
CA ARG A 7 49.17 -43.39 26.34
C ARG A 7 47.76 -42.81 26.23
N ARG A 8 47.60 -41.92 25.25
CA ARG A 8 46.33 -41.49 24.66
C ARG A 8 45.87 -42.58 23.68
N SER A 9 44.65 -43.08 23.80
CA SER A 9 43.95 -43.73 22.69
C SER A 9 42.99 -42.72 22.07
N LEU A 10 43.40 -42.21 20.91
CA LEU A 10 42.53 -41.57 19.92
C LEU A 10 41.46 -42.58 19.47
N VAL A 11 40.19 -42.17 19.49
CA VAL A 11 39.16 -42.73 18.61
C VAL A 11 38.70 -41.59 17.72
N LEU A 12 39.23 -41.57 16.50
CA LEU A 12 38.83 -40.70 15.40
C LEU A 12 38.02 -41.53 14.42
N ARG A 13 36.82 -41.02 14.09
CA ARG A 13 36.16 -41.05 12.76
C ARG A 13 35.87 -42.42 12.14
N ASN A 14 34.90 -42.62 11.28
CA ASN A 14 33.83 -41.86 10.64
C ASN A 14 32.96 -42.98 10.02
N ASP A 15 31.67 -42.77 9.86
CA ASP A 15 30.95 -42.97 8.59
C ASP A 15 29.45 -43.16 8.82
N VAL A 16 28.71 -42.67 7.83
CA VAL A 16 27.27 -42.88 7.62
C VAL A 16 26.32 -41.95 8.40
N VAL A 17 26.39 -40.64 8.12
CA VAL A 17 25.19 -39.78 8.12
C VAL A 17 25.27 -38.83 6.93
N LEU A 18 25.06 -39.34 5.73
CA LEU A 18 24.99 -38.54 4.50
C LEU A 18 23.86 -39.05 3.60
N THR A 19 22.67 -39.27 4.18
CA THR A 19 21.47 -39.63 3.40
C THR A 19 20.16 -39.23 4.09
N GLN A 20 20.09 -38.04 4.71
CA GLN A 20 18.82 -37.58 5.31
C GLN A 20 18.60 -36.07 5.28
N GLN A 21 19.12 -35.35 4.28
CA GLN A 21 18.99 -33.89 4.22
C GLN A 21 18.38 -33.32 2.93
N VAL A 22 17.58 -34.11 2.20
CA VAL A 22 16.91 -33.62 0.96
C VAL A 22 15.40 -33.91 0.88
N ARG A 23 14.74 -34.40 1.93
CA ARG A 23 13.26 -34.54 1.93
C ARG A 23 12.62 -34.06 3.23
N ALA A 24 12.37 -32.75 3.28
CA ALA A 24 11.21 -32.18 3.94
C ALA A 24 11.09 -30.71 3.51
N LEU A 25 10.45 -30.45 2.37
CA LEU A 25 9.76 -29.17 2.21
C LEU A 25 8.71 -29.11 3.32
N PRO A 26 8.74 -28.13 4.25
CA PRO A 26 7.72 -28.04 5.28
C PRO A 26 6.42 -27.60 4.61
N SER A 27 5.50 -28.53 4.36
CA SER A 27 4.15 -28.26 3.87
C SER A 27 3.21 -27.74 4.97
N THR A 28 3.73 -27.28 6.11
CA THR A 28 2.93 -26.89 7.27
C THR A 28 3.60 -25.77 8.06
N PHE A 29 3.53 -24.53 7.60
CA PHE A 29 4.01 -23.39 8.41
C PHE A 29 3.17 -22.13 8.21
N LEU A 30 1.86 -22.25 8.47
CA LEU A 30 0.99 -21.16 8.95
C LEU A 30 -0.16 -21.69 9.84
N GLU A 31 -0.11 -22.97 10.22
CA GLU A 31 -1.03 -23.50 11.22
C GLU A 31 -0.37 -23.39 12.60
N ASP A 32 -0.87 -22.43 13.36
CA ASP A 32 -0.80 -22.47 14.80
C ASP A 32 -1.50 -23.77 15.27
N PRO A 33 -0.83 -24.68 16.00
CA PRO A 33 -1.45 -25.91 16.51
C PRO A 33 -2.64 -25.64 17.46
N SER A 34 -2.88 -24.39 17.85
CA SER A 34 -4.08 -23.99 18.61
C SER A 34 -5.31 -23.65 17.75
N GLY A 35 -5.23 -23.72 16.42
CA GLY A 35 -6.37 -23.54 15.50
C GLY A 35 -7.02 -22.14 15.53
N ARG A 36 -6.44 -21.17 16.24
CA ARG A 36 -7.01 -19.83 16.47
C ARG A 36 -6.12 -18.71 15.94
N THR A 37 -5.62 -18.84 14.72
CA THR A 37 -5.26 -17.63 13.95
C THR A 37 -6.55 -16.86 13.71
N THR A 38 -6.68 -15.67 14.31
CA THR A 38 -7.75 -14.72 14.04
C THR A 38 -7.95 -14.58 12.53
N GLY A 39 -9.17 -14.86 12.03
CA GLY A 39 -9.46 -14.92 10.59
C GLY A 39 -9.01 -13.68 9.81
N LEU A 40 -8.90 -12.52 10.48
CA LEU A 40 -8.37 -11.28 9.92
C LEU A 40 -6.94 -11.41 9.38
N LEU A 41 -6.01 -12.06 10.10
CA LEU A 41 -4.61 -12.17 9.66
C LEU A 41 -4.47 -13.04 8.40
N ARG A 42 -5.40 -13.98 8.19
CA ARG A 42 -5.45 -14.78 6.95
C ARG A 42 -5.84 -13.93 5.74
N LEU A 43 -6.64 -12.88 5.95
CA LEU A 43 -7.02 -11.92 4.90
C LEU A 43 -5.91 -10.90 4.59
N LEU A 44 -4.86 -10.81 5.42
CA LEU A 44 -3.74 -9.88 5.23
C LEU A 44 -2.54 -10.49 4.47
N THR A 45 -2.79 -11.52 3.65
CA THR A 45 -1.76 -12.07 2.76
C THR A 45 -1.78 -11.37 1.40
N PRO A 46 -0.66 -11.34 0.65
CA PRO A 46 -0.63 -10.68 -0.66
C PRO A 46 -1.74 -11.16 -1.60
N ALA A 47 -2.03 -12.46 -1.60
CA ALA A 47 -3.08 -13.06 -2.41
C ALA A 47 -4.45 -12.41 -2.19
N PHE A 48 -4.90 -12.28 -0.94
CA PHE A 48 -6.20 -11.65 -0.65
C PHE A 48 -6.18 -10.15 -0.90
N LEU A 49 -5.07 -9.48 -0.58
CA LEU A 49 -4.91 -8.04 -0.81
C LEU A 49 -5.00 -7.71 -2.30
N ILE A 50 -4.52 -8.58 -3.20
CA ILE A 50 -4.60 -8.37 -4.66
C ILE A 50 -5.96 -8.85 -5.20
N LEU A 51 -6.40 -10.07 -4.86
CA LEU A 51 -7.55 -10.69 -5.50
C LEU A 51 -8.89 -10.07 -5.09
N ILE A 52 -9.04 -9.61 -3.84
CA ILE A 52 -10.31 -9.00 -3.40
C ILE A 52 -10.62 -7.73 -4.21
N PRO A 53 -9.70 -6.75 -4.33
CA PRO A 53 -9.94 -5.57 -5.17
C PRO A 53 -10.16 -5.89 -6.66
N VAL A 54 -9.42 -6.86 -7.23
CA VAL A 54 -9.66 -7.32 -8.61
C VAL A 54 -11.08 -7.86 -8.77
N ALA A 55 -11.52 -8.73 -7.86
CA ALA A 55 -12.86 -9.29 -7.87
C ALA A 55 -13.94 -8.21 -7.66
N MET A 56 -13.70 -7.24 -6.76
CA MET A 56 -14.60 -6.11 -6.54
C MET A 56 -14.72 -5.24 -7.79
N SER A 57 -13.61 -5.00 -8.50
CA SER A 57 -13.60 -4.23 -9.74
C SER A 57 -14.40 -4.92 -10.84
N LEU A 58 -14.17 -6.22 -11.06
CA LEU A 58 -14.92 -7.03 -12.01
C LEU A 58 -16.41 -7.11 -11.65
N ALA A 59 -16.73 -7.32 -10.37
CA ALA A 59 -18.12 -7.35 -9.90
C ALA A 59 -18.82 -6.01 -10.10
N SER A 60 -18.14 -4.88 -9.82
CA SER A 60 -18.66 -3.54 -10.06
C SER A 60 -18.95 -3.31 -11.55
N TRP A 61 -18.01 -3.70 -12.42
CA TRP A 61 -18.17 -3.62 -13.86
C TRP A 61 -19.35 -4.47 -14.39
N MET A 62 -19.44 -5.74 -13.97
CA MET A 62 -20.54 -6.62 -14.35
C MET A 62 -21.89 -6.10 -13.86
N THR A 63 -21.96 -5.59 -12.62
CA THR A 63 -23.19 -5.02 -12.05
C THR A 63 -23.64 -3.80 -12.84
N LEU A 64 -22.70 -2.93 -13.23
CA LEU A 64 -22.98 -1.72 -14.00
C LEU A 64 -23.51 -2.06 -15.40
N ILE A 65 -22.94 -3.06 -16.07
CA ILE A 65 -23.41 -3.53 -17.39
C ILE A 65 -24.78 -4.19 -17.27
N ALA A 66 -24.96 -5.07 -16.29
CA ALA A 66 -26.25 -5.71 -16.03
C ALA A 66 -27.34 -4.66 -15.80
N TRP A 67 -27.08 -3.66 -14.95
CA TRP A 67 -28.02 -2.57 -14.70
C TRP A 67 -28.36 -1.78 -15.97
N CYS A 68 -27.37 -1.49 -16.82
CA CYS A 68 -27.58 -0.85 -18.11
C CYS A 68 -28.40 -1.70 -19.09
N SER A 69 -28.20 -3.03 -19.11
CA SER A 69 -28.90 -3.94 -20.01
C SER A 69 -30.41 -4.04 -19.73
N VAL A 70 -30.83 -3.81 -18.48
CA VAL A 70 -32.26 -3.79 -18.08
C VAL A 70 -32.88 -2.39 -18.20
N GLY A 71 -32.23 -1.47 -18.93
CA GLY A 71 -32.76 -0.13 -19.20
C GLY A 71 -32.50 0.90 -18.09
N GLY A 72 -31.70 0.57 -17.08
CA GLY A 72 -31.32 1.50 -16.00
C GLY A 72 -30.17 2.44 -16.33
N CYS A 73 -29.70 2.45 -17.58
CA CYS A 73 -28.48 3.17 -17.96
C CYS A 73 -28.72 4.69 -17.95
N PRO A 74 -27.84 5.49 -17.31
CA PRO A 74 -27.96 6.94 -17.34
C PRO A 74 -27.89 7.48 -18.78
N ALA A 75 -28.79 8.39 -19.15
CA ALA A 75 -28.81 9.03 -20.45
C ALA A 75 -28.18 10.44 -20.41
N GLY A 76 -27.74 10.93 -21.57
CA GLY A 76 -27.20 12.30 -21.71
C GLY A 76 -25.82 12.48 -21.06
N SER A 77 -25.58 13.64 -20.46
CA SER A 77 -24.30 13.98 -19.79
C SER A 77 -23.96 13.06 -18.62
N VAL A 78 -24.97 12.42 -18.01
CA VAL A 78 -24.81 11.47 -16.90
C VAL A 78 -24.11 10.18 -17.37
N LEU A 79 -24.19 9.83 -18.66
CA LEU A 79 -23.49 8.67 -19.21
C LEU A 79 -21.97 8.79 -19.06
N GLN A 80 -21.43 10.02 -19.12
CA GLN A 80 -20.01 10.28 -18.91
C GLN A 80 -19.54 9.96 -17.49
N LEU A 81 -20.45 9.99 -16.50
CA LEU A 81 -20.16 9.63 -15.11
C LEU A 81 -19.96 8.11 -14.92
N ARG A 82 -20.31 7.29 -15.92
CA ARG A 82 -20.06 5.84 -15.94
C ARG A 82 -18.58 5.51 -16.10
N GLY A 83 -17.83 6.40 -16.74
CA GLY A 83 -16.40 6.24 -17.00
C GLY A 83 -16.03 5.53 -18.30
N PHE A 84 -16.98 4.98 -19.05
CA PHE A 84 -16.79 4.41 -20.38
C PHE A 84 -18.09 4.45 -21.17
N LEU A 85 -18.03 4.46 -22.52
CA LEU A 85 -19.19 4.60 -23.42
C LEU A 85 -19.67 3.24 -23.97
N GLU A 86 -18.73 2.34 -24.22
CA GLU A 86 -19.00 0.99 -24.71
C GLU A 86 -18.30 -0.02 -23.80
N PRO A 87 -19.00 -1.08 -23.33
CA PRO A 87 -18.39 -2.10 -22.50
C PRO A 87 -17.32 -2.88 -23.28
N ALA A 88 -16.22 -3.22 -22.62
CA ALA A 88 -15.16 -4.00 -23.21
C ALA A 88 -15.65 -5.43 -23.55
N PRO A 89 -15.19 -6.01 -24.67
CA PRO A 89 -15.54 -7.37 -25.03
C PRO A 89 -14.94 -8.37 -24.02
N VAL A 90 -15.72 -9.39 -23.67
CA VAL A 90 -15.26 -10.49 -22.82
C VAL A 90 -14.93 -11.67 -23.73
N THR A 91 -13.65 -11.88 -24.01
CA THR A 91 -13.17 -13.00 -24.82
C THR A 91 -12.38 -13.98 -23.97
N VAL A 92 -12.44 -15.28 -24.32
CA VAL A 92 -11.69 -16.33 -23.61
C VAL A 92 -10.17 -16.05 -23.62
N PRO A 93 -9.55 -15.64 -24.75
CA PRO A 93 -8.13 -15.30 -24.78
C PRO A 93 -7.78 -14.13 -23.84
N GLY A 94 -8.53 -13.02 -23.88
CA GLY A 94 -8.26 -11.85 -23.03
C GLY A 94 -8.39 -12.17 -21.54
N VAL A 95 -9.45 -12.87 -21.15
CA VAL A 95 -9.66 -13.32 -19.75
C VAL A 95 -8.53 -14.26 -19.30
N THR A 96 -8.06 -15.15 -20.19
CA THR A 96 -6.95 -16.06 -19.88
C THR A 96 -5.66 -15.28 -19.63
N LEU A 97 -5.36 -14.27 -20.46
CA LEU A 97 -4.17 -13.42 -20.28
C LEU A 97 -4.22 -12.68 -18.94
N LEU A 98 -5.35 -12.07 -18.58
CA LEU A 98 -5.52 -11.40 -17.29
C LEU A 98 -5.36 -12.37 -16.12
N PHE A 99 -5.96 -13.56 -16.21
CA PHE A 99 -5.85 -14.58 -15.17
C PHE A 99 -4.39 -15.02 -14.96
N VAL A 100 -3.66 -15.23 -16.06
CA VAL A 100 -2.22 -15.57 -16.00
C VAL A 100 -1.41 -14.43 -15.38
N TRP A 101 -1.66 -13.18 -15.78
CA TRP A 101 -0.92 -12.03 -15.27
C TRP A 101 -1.17 -11.80 -13.77
N TYR A 102 -2.43 -11.67 -13.35
CA TYR A 102 -2.76 -11.52 -11.93
C TYR A 102 -2.35 -12.75 -11.11
N GLY A 103 -2.46 -13.95 -11.68
CA GLY A 103 -1.96 -15.19 -11.08
C GLY A 103 -0.46 -15.13 -10.82
N ALA A 104 0.33 -14.68 -11.79
CA ALA A 104 1.78 -14.51 -11.66
C ALA A 104 2.12 -13.47 -10.58
N VAL A 105 1.43 -12.32 -10.57
CA VAL A 105 1.61 -11.28 -9.53
C VAL A 105 1.36 -11.86 -8.14
N VAL A 106 0.25 -12.58 -7.95
CA VAL A 106 -0.10 -13.21 -6.67
C VAL A 106 0.93 -14.24 -6.24
N VAL A 107 1.33 -15.14 -7.15
CA VAL A 107 2.32 -16.19 -6.86
C VAL A 107 3.65 -15.57 -6.46
N LEU A 108 4.18 -14.64 -7.25
CA LEU A 108 5.48 -14.01 -7.00
C LEU A 108 5.47 -13.18 -5.71
N ALA A 109 4.44 -12.36 -5.48
CA ALA A 109 4.30 -11.60 -4.24
C ALA A 109 4.20 -12.52 -3.02
N THR A 110 3.48 -13.64 -3.14
CA THR A 110 3.32 -14.63 -2.06
C THR A 110 4.62 -15.37 -1.77
N VAL A 111 5.37 -15.76 -2.81
CA VAL A 111 6.70 -16.37 -2.66
C VAL A 111 7.64 -15.41 -1.93
N GLY A 112 7.72 -14.16 -2.38
CA GLY A 112 8.50 -13.12 -1.71
C GLY A 112 8.11 -12.95 -0.24
N TRP A 113 6.81 -12.85 0.04
CA TRP A 113 6.28 -12.73 1.41
C TRP A 113 6.62 -13.92 2.30
N ARG A 114 6.53 -15.14 1.78
CA ARG A 114 6.95 -16.35 2.52
C ARG A 114 8.44 -16.32 2.83
N LEU A 115 9.28 -15.95 1.87
CA LEU A 115 10.72 -15.81 2.08
C LEU A 115 11.04 -14.74 3.13
N GLY A 116 10.39 -13.58 3.07
CA GLY A 116 10.60 -12.47 4.00
C GLY A 116 10.11 -12.76 5.42
N SER A 117 9.03 -13.53 5.55
CA SER A 117 8.47 -13.92 6.86
C SER A 117 9.13 -15.15 7.49
N ALA A 118 9.82 -15.98 6.69
CA ALA A 118 10.56 -17.14 7.18
C ALA A 118 11.78 -16.73 8.04
N ALA A 119 12.43 -15.61 7.71
CA ALA A 119 13.57 -15.10 8.47
C ALA A 119 13.09 -14.49 9.80
N ARG A 120 13.48 -15.11 10.93
CA ARG A 120 13.19 -14.53 12.26
C ARG A 120 14.18 -13.41 12.59
N PRO A 121 13.73 -12.26 13.11
CA PRO A 121 14.65 -11.22 13.57
C PRO A 121 15.41 -11.70 14.81
N ALA A 122 16.64 -11.20 14.99
CA ALA A 122 17.43 -11.49 16.18
C ALA A 122 16.64 -11.05 17.45
N PRO A 123 16.61 -11.86 18.51
CA PRO A 123 15.79 -11.60 19.69
C PRO A 123 16.15 -10.26 20.35
N GLU A 124 17.44 -9.92 20.39
CA GLU A 124 17.94 -8.65 20.94
C GLU A 124 17.42 -7.42 20.17
N LEU A 125 17.34 -7.52 18.83
CA LEU A 125 16.81 -6.46 18.00
C LEU A 125 15.32 -6.27 18.25
N LYS A 126 14.57 -7.38 18.34
CA LYS A 126 13.14 -7.34 18.62
C LYS A 126 12.84 -6.71 19.98
N GLU A 127 13.58 -7.10 21.02
CA GLU A 127 13.43 -6.54 22.37
C GLU A 127 13.74 -5.03 22.39
N ARG A 128 14.79 -4.59 21.69
CA ARG A 128 15.13 -3.17 21.57
C ARG A 128 14.00 -2.37 20.93
N MET A 129 13.31 -2.96 19.97
CA MET A 129 12.21 -2.32 19.24
C MET A 129 10.89 -2.30 19.99
N ASP A 130 10.66 -3.26 20.88
CA ASP A 130 9.48 -3.30 21.75
C ASP A 130 9.62 -2.38 22.99
N ASN A 131 10.79 -1.75 23.17
CA ASN A 131 11.06 -0.81 24.27
C ASN A 131 10.27 0.50 24.11
N ARG A 132 9.54 0.93 25.15
CA ARG A 132 8.79 2.20 25.18
C ARG A 132 9.60 3.43 24.75
N ARG A 133 10.90 3.48 25.08
CA ARG A 133 11.79 4.59 24.66
C ARG A 133 12.00 4.61 23.15
N PHE A 134 12.16 3.43 22.54
CA PHE A 134 12.24 3.27 21.09
C PHE A 134 10.93 3.73 20.44
N GLU A 135 9.79 3.20 20.90
CA GLU A 135 8.47 3.53 20.35
C GLU A 135 8.20 5.04 20.34
N ARG A 136 8.49 5.70 21.47
CA ARG A 136 8.32 7.14 21.62
C ARG A 136 9.25 7.92 20.68
N ARG A 137 10.54 7.57 20.62
CA ARG A 137 11.51 8.25 19.73
C ARG A 137 11.14 8.08 18.26
N TYR A 138 10.81 6.86 17.85
CA TYR A 138 10.39 6.52 16.49
C TYR A 138 9.19 7.36 16.07
N PHE A 139 8.16 7.43 16.92
CA PHE A 139 6.99 8.27 16.66
C PHE A 139 7.33 9.76 16.51
N PHE A 140 8.13 10.33 17.42
CA PHE A 140 8.47 11.75 17.34
C PHE A 140 9.30 12.11 16.11
N LEU A 141 10.16 11.22 15.62
CA LEU A 141 10.90 11.43 14.37
C LEU A 141 9.95 11.49 13.16
N ILE A 142 8.98 10.57 13.08
CA ILE A 142 7.97 10.56 12.01
C ILE A 142 7.06 11.79 12.12
N LEU A 143 6.63 12.15 13.33
CA LEU A 143 5.80 13.32 13.57
C LEU A 143 6.52 14.61 13.15
N ALA A 144 7.81 14.74 13.46
CA ALA A 144 8.61 15.89 13.05
C ALA A 144 8.66 16.03 11.52
N ALA A 145 8.89 14.93 10.81
CA ALA A 145 8.85 14.92 9.34
C ALA A 145 7.46 15.36 8.82
N ALA A 146 6.38 14.85 9.41
CA ALA A 146 5.02 15.21 9.02
C ALA A 146 4.71 16.70 9.26
N VAL A 147 5.11 17.25 10.41
CA VAL A 147 4.93 18.68 10.75
C VAL A 147 5.67 19.55 9.74
N ILE A 148 6.94 19.25 9.46
CA ILE A 148 7.77 20.01 8.51
C ILE A 148 7.15 19.96 7.12
N GLY A 149 6.78 18.78 6.64
CA GLY A 149 6.23 18.59 5.29
C GLY A 149 4.87 19.24 5.08
N VAL A 150 3.92 19.00 5.99
CA VAL A 150 2.58 19.61 5.90
C VAL A 150 2.67 21.13 6.10
N GLY A 151 3.41 21.59 7.10
CA GLY A 151 3.59 23.02 7.37
C GLY A 151 4.20 23.76 6.18
N TYR A 152 5.27 23.22 5.59
CA TYR A 152 5.88 23.78 4.39
C TYR A 152 4.92 23.79 3.19
N SER A 153 4.14 22.72 3.00
CA SER A 153 3.16 22.65 1.91
C SER A 153 2.10 23.75 2.04
N PHE A 154 1.54 23.94 3.23
CA PHE A 154 0.56 25.00 3.47
C PHE A 154 1.15 26.41 3.39
N TYR A 155 2.39 26.60 3.84
CA TYR A 155 3.11 27.86 3.65
C TYR A 155 3.24 28.21 2.16
N ARG A 156 3.60 27.23 1.33
CA ARG A 156 3.69 27.42 -0.13
C ARG A 156 2.34 27.71 -0.77
N ILE A 157 1.31 26.95 -0.42
CA ILE A 157 -0.06 27.16 -0.94
C ILE A 157 -0.58 28.55 -0.56
N ALA A 158 -0.37 28.98 0.70
CA ALA A 158 -0.79 30.31 1.16
C ALA A 158 -0.05 31.45 0.44
N GLY A 159 1.15 31.20 -0.08
CA GLY A 159 1.92 32.16 -0.87
C GLY A 159 1.41 32.35 -2.29
N THR A 160 0.65 31.40 -2.84
CA THR A 160 0.19 31.43 -4.25
C THR A 160 -1.32 31.56 -4.39
N THR A 161 -2.10 31.03 -3.45
CA THR A 161 -3.56 30.96 -3.54
C THR A 161 -4.23 31.25 -2.20
N SER A 162 -5.43 31.83 -2.24
CA SER A 162 -6.26 31.95 -1.03
C SER A 162 -6.82 30.58 -0.66
N ILE A 163 -6.37 30.05 0.48
CA ILE A 163 -6.83 28.75 1.01
C ILE A 163 -8.34 28.78 1.25
N ILE A 164 -8.84 29.83 1.89
CA ILE A 164 -10.27 29.98 2.19
C ILE A 164 -11.05 30.13 0.89
N GLY A 165 -10.56 30.98 -0.04
CA GLY A 165 -11.20 31.19 -1.34
C GLY A 165 -11.36 29.88 -2.12
N SER A 166 -10.28 29.08 -2.21
CA SER A 166 -10.27 27.80 -2.95
C SER A 166 -11.17 26.73 -2.32
N LEU A 167 -11.29 26.71 -0.98
CA LEU A 167 -12.21 25.81 -0.27
C LEU A 167 -13.66 26.23 -0.51
N THR A 168 -13.96 27.53 -0.54
CA THR A 168 -15.31 28.04 -0.78
C THR A 168 -15.74 27.92 -2.24
N SER A 169 -14.82 28.06 -3.19
CA SER A 169 -15.08 27.94 -4.63
C SER A 169 -15.12 26.48 -5.12
N GLN A 170 -14.84 25.52 -4.24
CA GLN A 170 -14.76 24.09 -4.57
C GLN A 170 -13.69 23.78 -5.63
N THR A 171 -12.59 24.53 -5.64
CA THR A 171 -11.48 24.38 -6.59
C THR A 171 -10.25 23.78 -5.89
N GLY A 172 -10.43 22.72 -5.09
CA GLY A 172 -9.35 22.13 -4.29
C GLY A 172 -8.17 21.57 -5.10
N ASN A 173 -8.31 21.40 -6.42
CA ASN A 173 -7.20 21.01 -7.31
C ASN A 173 -6.08 22.07 -7.34
N SER A 174 -6.40 23.36 -7.10
CA SER A 174 -5.42 24.45 -7.07
C SER A 174 -4.34 24.26 -5.99
N PHE A 175 -4.63 23.50 -4.92
CA PHE A 175 -3.65 23.18 -3.89
C PHE A 175 -2.56 22.22 -4.37
N THR A 176 -2.88 21.37 -5.35
CA THR A 176 -1.88 20.49 -5.96
C THR A 176 -1.03 21.29 -6.94
N GLU A 177 -1.65 22.13 -7.77
CA GLU A 177 -0.97 23.01 -8.74
C GLU A 177 -0.02 24.02 -8.07
N ALA A 178 -0.31 24.43 -6.83
CA ALA A 178 0.54 25.34 -6.05
C ALA A 178 1.86 24.70 -5.57
N LEU A 179 2.02 23.38 -5.68
CA LEU A 179 3.19 22.66 -5.19
C LEU A 179 4.13 22.28 -6.34
N PRO A 180 5.45 22.24 -6.08
CA PRO A 180 6.41 21.77 -7.09
C PRO A 180 6.16 20.32 -7.46
N ASP A 181 6.30 20.00 -8.75
CA ASP A 181 6.21 18.64 -9.28
C ASP A 181 7.40 17.75 -8.89
N SER A 182 8.47 18.35 -8.36
CA SER A 182 9.70 17.65 -7.98
C SER A 182 9.69 17.13 -6.53
N ALA A 183 10.45 16.06 -6.29
CA ALA A 183 10.68 15.53 -4.95
C ALA A 183 11.41 16.56 -4.08
N GLY A 184 10.86 16.89 -2.91
CA GLY A 184 11.42 17.93 -2.05
C GLY A 184 10.79 17.95 -0.65
N ILE A 185 10.91 19.08 0.04
CA ILE A 185 10.31 19.28 1.37
C ILE A 185 8.80 18.96 1.39
N PRO A 186 7.99 19.31 0.37
CA PRO A 186 6.58 18.93 0.33
C PRO A 186 6.34 17.42 0.46
N THR A 187 7.23 16.56 -0.04
CA THR A 187 7.11 15.09 0.04
C THR A 187 7.06 14.60 1.49
N LEU A 188 7.68 15.31 2.43
CA LEU A 188 7.65 14.96 3.86
C LEU A 188 6.23 14.93 4.44
N ARG A 189 5.26 15.60 3.81
CA ARG A 189 3.85 15.60 4.23
C ARG A 189 3.26 14.19 4.31
N TYR A 190 3.75 13.29 3.47
CA TYR A 190 3.28 11.91 3.42
C TYR A 190 3.64 11.13 4.69
N ALA A 191 4.60 11.60 5.49
CA ALA A 191 4.89 11.01 6.81
C ALA A 191 3.67 10.98 7.73
N SER A 192 2.69 11.88 7.52
CA SER A 192 1.40 11.87 8.22
C SER A 192 0.63 10.55 8.08
N ILE A 193 0.80 9.83 6.96
CA ILE A 193 0.20 8.51 6.68
C ILE A 193 0.67 7.46 7.70
N LEU A 194 1.91 7.55 8.17
CA LEU A 194 2.44 6.71 9.24
C LEU A 194 2.19 7.34 10.62
N ALA A 195 2.37 8.66 10.75
CA ALA A 195 2.29 9.35 12.04
C ALA A 195 0.93 9.19 12.72
N ALA A 196 -0.17 9.40 12.00
CA ALA A 196 -1.52 9.34 12.56
C ALA A 196 -1.90 7.94 13.11
N PRO A 197 -1.80 6.84 12.33
CA PRO A 197 -2.15 5.51 12.84
C PRO A 197 -1.22 5.05 13.98
N ILE A 198 0.08 5.39 13.90
CA ILE A 198 1.03 5.13 14.99
C ILE A 198 0.63 5.91 16.25
N ALA A 199 0.26 7.20 16.12
CA ALA A 199 -0.14 8.01 17.26
C ALA A 199 -1.38 7.47 17.97
N VAL A 200 -2.39 7.04 17.20
CA VAL A 200 -3.61 6.43 17.74
C VAL A 200 -3.27 5.15 18.52
N TYR A 201 -2.39 4.31 17.97
CA TYR A 201 -1.92 3.11 18.64
C TYR A 201 -1.16 3.41 19.94
N LEU A 202 -0.19 4.32 19.90
CA LEU A 202 0.64 4.68 21.06
C LEU A 202 -0.15 5.43 22.15
N TRP A 203 -1.15 6.22 21.76
CA TRP A 203 -2.08 6.86 22.70
C TRP A 203 -2.89 5.82 23.46
N ARG A 204 -3.42 4.80 22.76
CA ARG A 204 -4.09 3.66 23.41
C ARG A 204 -3.16 2.89 24.35
N LYS A 205 -1.87 2.77 23.99
CA LYS A 205 -0.81 2.17 24.84
C LYS A 205 -0.36 3.10 25.98
N ARG A 206 -0.89 4.33 26.08
CA ARG A 206 -0.49 5.38 27.04
C ARG A 206 1.00 5.74 26.97
N VAL A 207 1.62 5.61 25.81
CA VAL A 207 3.03 5.99 25.56
C VAL A 207 3.14 7.47 25.17
N VAL A 208 2.11 8.01 24.50
CA VAL A 208 2.02 9.41 24.08
C VAL A 208 0.72 10.05 24.58
N GLY A 209 0.76 11.36 24.83
CA GLY A 209 -0.41 12.14 25.24
C GLY A 209 -1.41 12.36 24.10
N VAL A 210 -2.67 12.68 24.46
CA VAL A 210 -3.77 12.89 23.50
C VAL A 210 -3.49 14.03 22.52
N ILE A 211 -2.79 15.08 22.96
CA ILE A 211 -2.44 16.24 22.12
C ILE A 211 -1.63 15.81 20.90
N TYR A 212 -0.62 14.96 21.08
CA TYR A 212 0.20 14.48 19.95
C TYR A 212 -0.58 13.60 18.98
N MET A 213 -1.57 12.85 19.48
CA MET A 213 -2.48 12.08 18.64
C MET A 213 -3.37 13.00 17.80
N LEU A 214 -3.96 14.02 18.43
CA LEU A 214 -4.77 15.01 17.71
C LEU A 214 -3.95 15.75 16.65
N VAL A 215 -2.73 16.19 16.99
CA VAL A 215 -1.83 16.83 16.02
C VAL A 215 -1.55 15.90 14.83
N ALA A 216 -1.20 14.63 15.07
CA ALA A 216 -0.92 13.69 13.98
C ALA A 216 -2.13 13.45 13.07
N VAL A 217 -3.34 13.32 13.65
CA VAL A 217 -4.59 13.15 12.89
C VAL A 217 -4.93 14.40 12.09
N VAL A 218 -4.80 15.59 12.69
CA VAL A 218 -5.03 16.86 11.98
C VAL A 218 -4.05 17.01 10.81
N LEU A 219 -2.76 16.68 10.99
CA LEU A 219 -1.78 16.69 9.90
C LEU A 219 -2.16 15.75 8.76
N LEU A 220 -2.72 14.57 9.06
CA LEU A 220 -3.22 13.65 8.04
C LEU A 220 -4.43 14.23 7.28
N LEU A 221 -5.37 14.86 7.99
CA LEU A 221 -6.53 15.50 7.36
C LEU A 221 -6.11 16.66 6.45
N LEU A 222 -5.19 17.50 6.93
CA LEU A 222 -4.59 18.58 6.16
C LEU A 222 -3.85 18.05 4.93
N ASN A 223 -3.09 16.96 5.07
CA ASN A 223 -2.43 16.32 3.93
C ASN A 223 -3.45 15.74 2.93
N SER A 224 -4.54 15.14 3.41
CA SER A 224 -5.60 14.58 2.56
C SER A 224 -6.35 15.66 1.77
N LEU A 225 -6.41 16.90 2.27
CA LEU A 225 -6.96 18.04 1.51
C LEU A 225 -6.08 18.39 0.30
N ILE A 226 -4.76 18.24 0.42
CA ILE A 226 -3.83 18.57 -0.67
C ILE A 226 -3.66 17.39 -1.62
N ALA A 227 -3.21 16.24 -1.11
CA ALA A 227 -2.58 15.19 -1.91
C ALA A 227 -3.52 14.05 -2.34
N SER A 228 -4.84 14.22 -2.17
CA SER A 228 -5.92 13.25 -2.44
C SER A 228 -6.26 12.23 -1.34
N ARG A 229 -7.47 11.67 -1.49
CA ARG A 229 -8.12 10.57 -0.75
C ARG A 229 -7.23 9.33 -0.51
N LEU A 230 -6.21 9.11 -1.34
CA LEU A 230 -5.32 7.95 -1.25
C LEU A 230 -4.52 7.92 0.06
N SER A 231 -4.12 9.10 0.56
CA SER A 231 -3.37 9.22 1.82
C SER A 231 -4.19 8.73 3.04
N LEU A 232 -5.47 9.07 3.06
CA LEU A 232 -6.41 8.65 4.10
C LEU A 232 -6.65 7.14 4.05
N LEU A 233 -6.92 6.59 2.86
CA LEU A 233 -7.14 5.15 2.68
C LEU A 233 -5.90 4.33 3.07
N MET A 234 -4.71 4.78 2.64
CA MET A 234 -3.45 4.15 3.02
C MET A 234 -3.22 4.18 4.54
N ALA A 235 -3.49 5.31 5.21
CA ALA A 235 -3.36 5.43 6.66
C ALA A 235 -4.29 4.48 7.43
N ILE A 236 -5.49 4.22 6.90
CA ILE A 236 -6.44 3.25 7.46
C ILE A 236 -5.88 1.83 7.33
N VAL A 237 -5.33 1.46 6.17
CA VAL A 237 -4.68 0.16 5.99
C VAL A 237 -3.50 0.00 6.95
N VAL A 238 -2.64 1.02 7.06
CA VAL A 238 -1.56 1.07 8.05
C VAL A 238 -2.08 0.82 9.47
N TYR A 239 -3.15 1.49 9.88
CA TYR A 239 -3.77 1.29 11.19
C TYR A 239 -4.26 -0.14 11.41
N VAL A 240 -4.96 -0.72 10.42
CA VAL A 240 -5.48 -2.09 10.48
C VAL A 240 -4.33 -3.09 10.69
N PHE A 241 -3.20 -2.89 10.00
CA PHE A 241 -2.02 -3.73 10.18
C PHE A 241 -1.38 -3.61 11.56
N ILE A 242 -1.20 -2.38 12.07
CA ILE A 242 -0.71 -2.15 13.44
C ILE A 242 -1.63 -2.87 14.43
N TRP A 243 -2.94 -2.71 14.28
CA TRP A 243 -3.94 -3.33 15.16
C TRP A 243 -3.94 -4.85 15.07
N ALA A 244 -3.86 -5.42 13.87
CA ALA A 244 -3.83 -6.87 13.66
C ALA A 244 -2.60 -7.52 14.32
N VAL A 245 -1.43 -6.90 14.19
CA VAL A 245 -0.18 -7.38 14.80
C VAL A 245 -0.18 -7.17 16.32
N ALA A 246 -0.62 -6.01 16.82
CA ALA A 246 -0.73 -5.74 18.25
C ALA A 246 -1.69 -6.71 18.97
N SER A 247 -2.81 -7.05 18.31
CA SER A 247 -3.81 -7.98 18.84
C SER A 247 -3.26 -9.41 18.98
N ARG A 248 -2.27 -9.80 18.16
CA ARG A 248 -1.59 -11.11 18.26
C ARG A 248 -0.65 -11.18 19.47
N GLN A 249 -0.03 -10.07 19.84
CA GLN A 249 0.98 -10.03 20.90
C GLN A 249 0.38 -9.87 22.30
N SER A 250 -0.83 -9.33 22.39
CA SER A 250 -1.53 -9.17 23.67
C SER A 250 -2.09 -10.51 24.14
N LYS A 251 -1.79 -10.93 25.37
CA LYS A 251 -2.50 -12.07 26.00
C LYS A 251 -4.01 -11.78 25.97
N PRO A 252 -4.88 -12.79 25.76
CA PRO A 252 -6.31 -12.59 25.60
C PRO A 252 -6.96 -12.18 26.93
N VAL A 253 -6.79 -10.92 27.32
CA VAL A 253 -7.47 -10.31 28.45
C VAL A 253 -8.78 -9.74 27.90
N GLY A 254 -9.87 -10.49 28.08
CA GLY A 254 -11.23 -10.06 27.77
C GLY A 254 -11.48 -9.77 26.29
N LYS A 255 -12.12 -10.70 25.57
CA LYS A 255 -12.65 -10.47 24.23
C LYS A 255 -13.66 -9.32 24.23
N GLY A 256 -13.20 -8.09 24.12
CA GLY A 256 -13.99 -7.02 23.53
C GLY A 256 -14.13 -7.35 22.05
N SER A 257 -15.09 -8.22 21.69
CA SER A 257 -15.46 -8.42 20.29
C SER A 257 -15.70 -7.04 19.69
N VAL A 258 -15.04 -6.74 18.57
CA VAL A 258 -15.36 -5.54 17.80
C VAL A 258 -16.82 -5.70 17.39
N ARG A 259 -17.71 -5.02 18.10
CA ARG A 259 -19.14 -5.09 17.83
C ARG A 259 -19.36 -4.62 16.38
N PRO A 260 -20.24 -5.27 15.61
CA PRO A 260 -20.49 -4.91 14.21
C PRO A 260 -20.85 -3.42 14.05
N TRP A 261 -21.47 -2.82 15.06
CA TRP A 261 -21.73 -1.38 15.13
C TRP A 261 -20.47 -0.50 15.04
N HIS A 262 -19.35 -0.88 15.64
CA HIS A 262 -18.11 -0.10 15.53
C HIS A 262 -17.55 -0.11 14.11
N LEU A 263 -17.69 -1.23 13.40
CA LEU A 263 -17.31 -1.32 11.99
C LEU A 263 -18.27 -0.49 11.12
N ALA A 264 -19.58 -0.58 11.37
CA ALA A 264 -20.57 0.25 10.67
C ALA A 264 -20.32 1.74 10.90
N LEU A 265 -20.01 2.16 12.13
CA LEU A 265 -19.66 3.54 12.46
C LEU A 265 -18.38 3.99 11.75
N LEU A 266 -17.34 3.14 11.72
CA LEU A 266 -16.10 3.44 10.99
C LEU A 266 -16.36 3.64 9.50
N VAL A 267 -17.12 2.73 8.88
CA VAL A 267 -17.50 2.80 7.46
C VAL A 267 -18.32 4.07 7.19
N LEU A 268 -19.28 4.39 8.05
CA LEU A 268 -20.10 5.60 7.95
C LEU A 268 -19.23 6.87 8.02
N VAL A 269 -18.35 6.97 9.03
CA VAL A 269 -17.45 8.11 9.20
C VAL A 269 -16.52 8.26 8.00
N LEU A 270 -15.95 7.16 7.51
CA LEU A 270 -15.10 7.17 6.32
C LEU A 270 -15.88 7.61 5.07
N PHE A 271 -17.08 7.07 4.87
CA PHE A 271 -17.93 7.43 3.74
C PHE A 271 -18.33 8.91 3.79
N SER A 272 -18.71 9.43 4.96
CA SER A 272 -19.02 10.85 5.15
C SER A 272 -17.80 11.74 4.88
N LEU A 273 -16.61 11.35 5.35
CA LEU A 273 -15.38 12.11 5.14
C LEU A 273 -14.99 12.12 3.65
N LEU A 274 -15.06 10.97 2.97
CA LEU A 274 -14.82 10.88 1.53
C LEU A 274 -15.86 11.69 0.73
N THR A 275 -17.12 11.67 1.14
CA THR A 275 -18.19 12.46 0.53
C THR A 275 -17.91 13.95 0.66
N ALA A 276 -17.54 14.42 1.85
CA ALA A 276 -17.20 15.82 2.08
C ALA A 276 -15.98 16.25 1.25
N LEU A 277 -14.92 15.44 1.22
CA LEU A 277 -13.72 15.71 0.42
C LEU A 277 -14.01 15.71 -1.09
N ASN A 278 -14.82 14.77 -1.58
CA ASN A 278 -15.21 14.72 -2.98
C ASN A 278 -16.06 15.94 -3.37
N TYR A 279 -16.98 16.35 -2.49
CA TYR A 279 -17.82 17.53 -2.71
C TYR A 279 -16.98 18.81 -2.80
N VAL A 280 -16.03 19.00 -1.88
CA VAL A 280 -15.14 20.19 -1.88
C VAL A 280 -14.22 20.22 -3.11
N ARG A 281 -13.83 19.06 -3.65
CA ARG A 281 -12.87 19.00 -4.75
C ARG A 281 -13.50 18.95 -6.14
N ASN A 282 -14.61 18.24 -6.29
CA ASN A 282 -15.21 17.90 -7.59
C ASN A 282 -16.70 18.27 -7.69
N GLY A 283 -17.25 19.01 -6.73
CA GLY A 283 -18.68 19.31 -6.68
C GLY A 283 -19.22 20.00 -7.94
N ASN A 284 -18.43 20.89 -8.54
CA ASN A 284 -18.82 21.59 -9.78
C ASN A 284 -18.91 20.63 -10.98
N TYR A 285 -17.92 19.74 -11.15
CA TYR A 285 -17.91 18.74 -12.23
C TYR A 285 -19.18 17.88 -12.27
N TYR A 286 -19.63 17.39 -11.11
CA TYR A 286 -20.85 16.58 -11.05
C TYR A 286 -22.11 17.41 -11.23
N ARG A 287 -22.11 18.69 -10.80
CA ARG A 287 -23.24 19.60 -10.98
C ARG A 287 -23.45 19.93 -12.45
N ASP A 288 -22.36 20.10 -13.20
CA ASP A 288 -22.39 20.32 -14.65
C ASP A 288 -22.95 19.08 -15.38
N ALA A 289 -22.72 17.88 -14.84
CA ALA A 289 -23.33 16.64 -15.29
C ALA A 289 -24.76 16.40 -14.74
N GLY A 290 -25.36 17.36 -14.03
CA GLY A 290 -26.74 17.30 -13.53
C GLY A 290 -26.93 16.61 -12.17
N VAL A 291 -25.86 16.28 -11.45
CA VAL A 291 -25.90 15.64 -10.13
C VAL A 291 -25.58 16.65 -9.04
N SER A 292 -26.56 17.00 -8.20
CA SER A 292 -26.37 17.99 -7.12
C SER A 292 -26.19 17.37 -5.73
N ASN A 293 -26.61 16.12 -5.52
CA ASN A 293 -26.54 15.45 -4.22
C ASN A 293 -25.12 14.92 -3.93
N PRO A 294 -24.43 15.34 -2.85
CA PRO A 294 -23.07 14.91 -2.52
C PRO A 294 -22.92 13.38 -2.36
N VAL A 295 -23.94 12.71 -1.82
CA VAL A 295 -23.94 11.25 -1.66
C VAL A 295 -23.96 10.57 -3.02
N ALA A 296 -24.79 11.06 -3.94
CA ALA A 296 -24.83 10.54 -5.31
C ALA A 296 -23.51 10.78 -6.04
N MET A 297 -22.89 11.96 -5.89
CA MET A 297 -21.56 12.26 -6.46
C MET A 297 -20.51 11.24 -5.98
N ASN A 298 -20.50 10.92 -4.69
CA ASN A 298 -19.56 9.94 -4.13
C ASN A 298 -19.84 8.51 -4.62
N LEU A 299 -21.12 8.13 -4.80
CA LEU A 299 -21.50 6.84 -5.36
C LEU A 299 -21.07 6.69 -6.82
N TYR A 300 -21.31 7.71 -7.66
CA TYR A 300 -20.83 7.72 -9.05
C TYR A 300 -19.31 7.63 -9.11
N GLN A 301 -18.62 8.42 -8.29
CA GLN A 301 -17.17 8.38 -8.24
C GLN A 301 -16.65 7.01 -7.81
N SER A 302 -17.25 6.40 -6.79
CA SER A 302 -16.84 5.08 -6.28
C SER A 302 -17.14 3.97 -7.30
N GLY A 303 -18.30 4.04 -7.96
CA GLY A 303 -18.70 3.09 -9.00
C GLY A 303 -17.76 3.14 -10.20
N ALA A 304 -17.47 4.33 -10.71
CA ALA A 304 -16.51 4.49 -11.80
C ALA A 304 -15.08 4.12 -11.37
N TYR A 305 -14.66 4.50 -10.16
CA TYR A 305 -13.36 4.11 -9.61
C TYR A 305 -13.17 2.59 -9.58
N LEU A 306 -14.22 1.83 -9.23
CA LEU A 306 -14.19 0.36 -9.20
C LEU A 306 -14.37 -0.27 -10.59
N ALA A 307 -15.25 0.26 -11.44
CA ALA A 307 -15.62 -0.38 -12.70
C ALA A 307 -14.65 -0.10 -13.86
N VAL A 308 -14.09 1.12 -13.95
CA VAL A 308 -13.20 1.52 -15.06
C VAL A 308 -11.97 0.60 -15.15
N PRO A 309 -11.37 0.13 -14.05
CA PRO A 309 -10.20 -0.73 -14.21
C PRO A 309 -10.42 -2.12 -14.75
N ALA A 310 -11.56 -2.73 -14.43
CA ALA A 310 -12.01 -3.94 -15.10
C ALA A 310 -12.27 -3.67 -16.60
N GLN A 311 -12.93 -2.55 -16.93
CA GLN A 311 -13.18 -2.15 -18.32
C GLN A 311 -11.87 -2.06 -19.13
N VAL A 312 -10.86 -1.34 -18.62
CA VAL A 312 -9.61 -1.11 -19.35
C VAL A 312 -8.78 -2.39 -19.44
N SER A 313 -8.65 -3.15 -18.35
CA SER A 313 -7.89 -4.40 -18.36
C SER A 313 -8.48 -5.43 -19.32
N LEU A 314 -9.81 -5.60 -19.34
CA LEU A 314 -10.50 -6.48 -20.29
C LEU A 314 -10.25 -6.05 -21.74
N GLY A 315 -10.46 -4.77 -22.04
CA GLY A 315 -10.29 -4.24 -23.40
C GLY A 315 -8.87 -4.39 -23.93
N VAL A 316 -7.85 -4.00 -23.14
CA VAL A 316 -6.45 -4.13 -23.54
C VAL A 316 -6.04 -5.60 -23.66
N SER A 317 -6.46 -6.46 -22.72
CA SER A 317 -6.10 -7.89 -22.78
C SER A 317 -6.61 -8.57 -24.03
N ASP A 318 -7.82 -8.22 -24.46
CA ASP A 318 -8.42 -8.75 -25.67
C ASP A 318 -7.75 -8.19 -26.94
N ALA A 319 -7.45 -6.88 -26.97
CA ALA A 319 -6.74 -6.26 -28.08
C ALA A 319 -5.33 -6.83 -28.29
N VAL A 320 -4.60 -7.10 -27.20
CA VAL A 320 -3.29 -7.76 -27.24
C VAL A 320 -3.41 -9.18 -27.78
N MET A 321 -4.37 -9.96 -27.29
CA MET A 321 -4.55 -11.35 -27.72
C MET A 321 -5.02 -11.48 -29.18
N ARG A 322 -5.73 -10.47 -29.70
CA ARG A 322 -6.12 -10.39 -31.11
C ARG A 322 -5.01 -9.82 -32.01
N GLY A 323 -3.91 -9.33 -31.43
CA GLY A 323 -2.82 -8.67 -32.16
C GLY A 323 -3.21 -7.30 -32.74
N SER A 324 -4.34 -6.72 -32.31
CA SER A 324 -4.78 -5.40 -32.75
C SER A 324 -4.14 -4.26 -31.95
N PHE A 325 -3.48 -4.58 -30.83
CA PHE A 325 -2.72 -3.64 -30.03
C PHE A 325 -1.38 -4.26 -29.65
N GLU A 326 -0.33 -3.85 -30.35
CA GLU A 326 1.03 -4.31 -30.10
C GLU A 326 1.92 -3.11 -29.77
N ARG A 327 2.55 -3.16 -28.60
CA ARG A 327 3.57 -2.18 -28.18
C ARG A 327 4.93 -2.85 -28.10
N SER A 328 5.79 -2.51 -29.06
CA SER A 328 7.18 -2.96 -29.08
C SER A 328 8.03 -2.08 -28.15
N GLY A 329 8.03 -2.39 -26.85
CA GLY A 329 9.00 -1.80 -25.91
C GLY A 329 10.36 -2.47 -26.02
N GLY A 330 11.45 -1.69 -26.00
CA GLY A 330 12.80 -2.25 -25.93
C GLY A 330 13.13 -2.78 -24.53
N PRO A 331 13.92 -3.86 -24.37
CA PRO A 331 14.25 -4.40 -23.05
C PRO A 331 14.99 -3.40 -22.15
N VAL A 332 15.74 -2.45 -22.71
CA VAL A 332 16.47 -1.44 -21.92
C VAL A 332 15.54 -0.30 -21.50
N GLU A 333 14.69 0.18 -22.41
CA GLU A 333 13.76 1.29 -22.16
C GLU A 333 12.70 0.91 -21.12
N SER A 334 12.20 -0.33 -21.20
CA SER A 334 11.17 -0.82 -20.28
C SER A 334 11.67 -1.02 -18.83
N ILE A 335 12.97 -0.92 -18.55
CA ILE A 335 13.49 -0.94 -17.16
C ILE A 335 12.89 0.20 -16.34
N VAL A 336 12.55 1.33 -16.98
CA VAL A 336 11.92 2.48 -16.33
C VAL A 336 10.61 2.10 -15.63
N ALA A 337 9.89 1.09 -16.11
CA ALA A 337 8.68 0.55 -15.47
C ALA A 337 8.91 0.05 -14.03
N ALA A 338 10.16 -0.31 -13.70
CA ALA A 338 10.54 -0.79 -12.38
C ALA A 338 11.36 0.23 -11.55
N LEU A 339 11.70 1.39 -12.12
CA LEU A 339 12.47 2.41 -11.42
C LEU A 339 11.56 3.28 -10.54
N PRO A 340 12.05 3.75 -9.38
CA PRO A 340 11.35 4.76 -8.61
C PRO A 340 11.10 6.01 -9.46
N SER A 341 9.93 6.63 -9.32
CA SER A 341 9.53 7.78 -10.14
C SER A 341 10.53 8.94 -10.07
N PHE A 342 11.16 9.20 -8.93
CA PHE A 342 12.17 10.26 -8.82
C PHE A 342 13.52 9.94 -9.50
N VAL A 343 13.72 8.71 -10.00
CA VAL A 343 14.87 8.29 -10.80
C VAL A 343 14.50 8.21 -12.28
N ALA A 344 13.23 7.96 -12.58
CA ALA A 344 12.73 7.89 -13.95
C ALA A 344 12.91 9.25 -14.66
N PRO A 345 13.22 9.26 -15.98
CA PRO A 345 13.32 10.50 -16.76
C PRO A 345 11.99 11.28 -16.74
N ASP A 346 12.06 12.61 -16.80
CA ASP A 346 10.88 13.49 -16.73
C ASP A 346 9.82 13.20 -17.82
N GLU A 347 10.23 12.67 -18.97
CA GLU A 347 9.33 12.26 -20.06
C GLU A 347 8.50 11.01 -19.72
N ALA A 348 9.03 10.11 -18.87
CA ALA A 348 8.32 8.93 -18.35
C ALA A 348 7.55 9.22 -17.05
N ASN A 349 7.77 10.39 -16.45
CA ASN A 349 7.12 10.86 -15.22
C ASN A 349 5.89 11.72 -15.46
N ARG A 350 5.48 11.94 -16.73
CA ARG A 350 4.27 12.72 -17.01
C ARG A 350 3.11 12.09 -16.26
N SER A 351 2.49 12.93 -15.45
CA SER A 351 1.42 12.61 -14.54
C SER A 351 0.46 11.61 -15.19
N LYS A 352 0.29 10.44 -14.57
CA LYS A 352 -0.78 9.46 -14.86
C LYS A 352 -2.19 10.08 -14.63
N GLU A 353 -2.35 11.37 -14.83
CA GLU A 353 -3.54 12.18 -14.57
C GLU A 353 -4.53 12.19 -15.73
N SER A 354 -4.30 11.44 -16.80
CA SER A 354 -5.34 10.98 -17.73
C SER A 354 -4.68 10.29 -18.91
N LEU A 355 -4.44 8.98 -18.83
CA LEU A 355 -4.27 8.21 -20.06
C LEU A 355 -5.67 8.12 -20.68
N SER A 356 -5.93 8.93 -21.71
CA SER A 356 -7.18 8.86 -22.47
C SER A 356 -7.18 7.66 -23.42
N ALA A 357 -8.29 7.44 -24.13
CA ALA A 357 -8.45 6.31 -25.05
C ALA A 357 -7.32 6.22 -26.12
N ASP A 358 -6.68 7.34 -26.44
CA ASP A 358 -5.52 7.43 -27.34
C ASP A 358 -4.29 6.64 -26.84
N ALA A 359 -4.06 6.58 -25.52
CA ALA A 359 -2.97 5.80 -24.93
C ALA A 359 -3.08 4.30 -25.24
N TYR A 360 -4.31 3.82 -25.43
CA TYR A 360 -4.63 2.44 -25.78
C TYR A 360 -5.01 2.28 -27.26
N ASP A 361 -4.58 3.20 -28.13
CA ASP A 361 -4.85 3.19 -29.58
C ASP A 361 -6.36 3.09 -29.90
N PHE A 362 -7.18 3.73 -29.05
CA PHE A 362 -8.66 3.72 -29.11
C PHE A 362 -9.31 2.33 -29.05
N THR A 363 -8.56 1.30 -28.66
CA THR A 363 -9.08 -0.07 -28.50
C THR A 363 -10.01 -0.20 -27.29
N VAL A 364 -9.98 0.78 -26.39
CA VAL A 364 -10.78 0.82 -25.17
C VAL A 364 -11.50 2.16 -25.07
N SER A 365 -12.81 2.12 -24.81
CA SER A 365 -13.52 3.33 -24.39
C SER A 365 -13.28 3.58 -22.89
N SER A 366 -12.63 4.69 -22.57
CA SER A 366 -12.50 5.24 -21.22
C SER A 366 -12.68 6.76 -21.30
N SER A 367 -13.37 7.33 -20.32
CA SER A 367 -13.54 8.78 -20.25
C SER A 367 -12.25 9.44 -19.75
N PRO A 368 -11.74 10.50 -20.41
CA PRO A 368 -10.49 11.18 -20.05
C PRO A 368 -10.44 11.68 -18.61
N ASN A 369 -11.60 11.93 -18.01
CA ASN A 369 -11.71 12.47 -16.65
C ASN A 369 -11.41 11.42 -15.57
N PHE A 370 -11.21 10.15 -15.94
CA PHE A 370 -10.84 9.09 -15.01
C PHE A 370 -9.36 8.76 -15.13
N THR A 371 -8.61 9.15 -14.11
CA THR A 371 -7.15 8.93 -14.00
C THR A 371 -6.79 7.52 -13.55
N THR A 372 -7.68 6.56 -13.85
CA THR A 372 -7.85 5.34 -13.07
C THR A 372 -8.14 4.19 -14.01
N ASN A 373 -7.09 3.71 -14.68
CA ASN A 373 -7.22 2.84 -15.83
C ASN A 373 -6.90 1.41 -15.46
N SER A 374 -5.68 0.91 -15.52
CA SER A 374 -5.38 -0.40 -14.96
C SER A 374 -3.89 -0.58 -15.00
N GLU A 375 -3.27 -1.07 -13.92
CA GLU A 375 -1.82 -1.24 -13.95
C GLU A 375 -1.36 -2.20 -15.05
N PHE A 376 -2.15 -3.25 -15.30
CA PHE A 376 -1.91 -4.17 -16.39
C PHE A 376 -1.86 -3.44 -17.74
N ALA A 377 -2.87 -2.59 -18.00
CA ALA A 377 -3.00 -1.87 -19.25
C ALA A 377 -1.93 -0.79 -19.40
N ASP A 378 -1.74 0.02 -18.36
CA ASP A 378 -0.82 1.16 -18.33
C ASP A 378 0.63 0.69 -18.54
N THR A 379 1.05 -0.37 -17.85
CA THR A 379 2.38 -0.94 -18.04
C THR A 379 2.59 -1.40 -19.49
N TYR A 380 1.58 -2.03 -20.09
CA TYR A 380 1.70 -2.53 -21.46
C TYR A 380 1.69 -1.41 -22.49
N SER A 381 0.81 -0.42 -22.33
CA SER A 381 0.72 0.70 -23.26
C SER A 381 2.01 1.52 -23.31
N GLU A 382 2.68 1.68 -22.17
CA GLU A 382 3.92 2.46 -22.06
C GLU A 382 5.16 1.63 -22.42
N PHE A 383 5.24 0.37 -21.96
CA PHE A 383 6.50 -0.39 -21.98
C PHE A 383 6.39 -1.78 -22.62
N GLY A 384 5.23 -2.16 -23.15
CA GLY A 384 4.97 -3.46 -23.76
C GLY A 384 5.16 -4.65 -22.82
N ALA A 385 5.43 -5.82 -23.39
CA ALA A 385 5.60 -7.06 -22.63
C ALA A 385 6.83 -7.04 -21.69
N TRP A 386 7.89 -6.32 -22.07
CA TRP A 386 9.06 -6.12 -21.20
C TRP A 386 8.71 -5.32 -19.95
N GLY A 387 7.81 -4.34 -20.06
CA GLY A 387 7.24 -3.64 -18.91
C GLY A 387 6.62 -4.62 -17.91
N TRP A 388 5.74 -5.51 -18.38
CA TRP A 388 5.14 -6.54 -17.54
C TRP A 388 6.18 -7.43 -16.87
N LEU A 389 7.23 -7.83 -17.59
CA LEU A 389 8.29 -8.64 -17.00
C LEU A 389 8.98 -7.91 -15.84
N TYR A 390 9.36 -6.65 -16.03
CA TYR A 390 10.05 -5.88 -14.99
C TYR A 390 9.16 -5.57 -13.79
N THR A 391 7.88 -5.26 -14.02
CA THR A 391 6.92 -5.06 -12.92
C THR A 391 6.65 -6.37 -12.17
N LEU A 392 6.58 -7.51 -12.87
CA LEU A 392 6.47 -8.83 -12.24
C LEU A 392 7.65 -9.13 -11.30
N LEU A 393 8.86 -8.71 -11.64
CA LEU A 393 10.05 -8.87 -10.79
C LEU A 393 10.04 -7.98 -9.54
N LEU A 394 9.26 -6.89 -9.50
CA LEU A 394 9.12 -6.05 -8.31
C LEU A 394 8.23 -6.68 -7.23
N PHE A 395 7.19 -7.41 -7.62
CA PHE A 395 6.27 -8.03 -6.67
C PHE A 395 6.90 -9.01 -5.66
N PRO A 396 7.86 -9.90 -6.03
CA PRO A 396 8.53 -10.74 -5.04
C PRO A 396 9.41 -9.92 -4.09
N LEU A 397 10.04 -8.83 -4.54
CA LEU A 397 10.78 -7.92 -3.67
C LEU A 397 9.86 -7.21 -2.67
N ALA A 398 8.74 -6.66 -3.17
CA ALA A 398 7.72 -6.04 -2.33
C ALA A 398 7.14 -7.05 -1.33
N GLY A 399 6.88 -8.28 -1.77
CA GLY A 399 6.46 -9.39 -0.92
C GLY A 399 7.47 -9.66 0.18
N TYR A 400 8.75 -9.75 -0.15
CA TYR A 400 9.82 -9.96 0.81
C TYR A 400 9.88 -8.85 1.87
N VAL A 401 9.85 -7.58 1.45
CA VAL A 401 9.84 -6.42 2.37
C VAL A 401 8.59 -6.45 3.26
N PHE A 402 7.43 -6.73 2.68
CA PHE A 402 6.17 -6.87 3.40
C PHE A 402 6.25 -7.95 4.48
N GLY A 403 6.70 -9.16 4.11
CA GLY A 403 6.90 -10.27 5.04
C GLY A 403 7.89 -9.92 6.14
N ARG A 404 8.98 -9.25 5.78
CA ARG A 404 10.03 -8.86 6.71
C ARG A 404 9.52 -7.85 7.74
N PHE A 405 8.77 -6.83 7.35
CA PHE A 405 8.19 -5.86 8.28
C PHE A 405 7.19 -6.47 9.26
N LEU A 406 6.41 -7.47 8.83
CA LEU A 406 5.49 -8.19 9.72
C LEU A 406 6.18 -9.03 10.80
N THR A 407 7.47 -9.37 10.62
CA THR A 407 8.21 -10.13 11.64
C THR A 407 8.63 -9.29 12.85
N TYR A 408 8.61 -7.96 12.71
CA TYR A 408 8.94 -7.02 13.78
C TYR A 408 7.70 -6.64 14.61
N GLY A 409 7.90 -5.74 15.58
CA GLY A 409 6.83 -5.24 16.45
C GLY A 409 5.73 -4.43 15.71
N PRO A 410 4.62 -4.10 16.39
CA PRO A 410 3.45 -3.46 15.79
C PRO A 410 3.73 -2.13 15.09
N LEU A 411 4.77 -1.40 15.51
CA LEU A 411 5.15 -0.11 14.89
C LEU A 411 5.70 -0.29 13.48
N LEU A 412 6.63 -1.22 13.28
CA LEU A 412 7.16 -1.52 11.94
C LEU A 412 6.15 -2.27 11.06
N ALA A 413 5.23 -3.01 11.67
CA ALA A 413 4.11 -3.59 10.93
C ALA A 413 3.25 -2.51 10.25
N GLY A 414 3.23 -1.26 10.76
CA GLY A 414 2.60 -0.15 10.06
C GLY A 414 3.16 0.05 8.65
N SER A 415 4.46 -0.10 8.47
CA SER A 415 5.11 0.01 7.16
C SER A 415 4.83 -1.19 6.25
N ALA A 416 4.54 -2.36 6.84
CA ALA A 416 3.95 -3.47 6.09
C ALA A 416 2.57 -3.08 5.53
N GLY A 417 1.79 -2.28 6.27
CA GLY A 417 0.53 -1.72 5.80
C GLY A 417 0.65 -0.81 4.57
N VAL A 418 1.76 -0.08 4.41
CA VAL A 418 2.04 0.69 3.19
C VAL A 418 2.20 -0.23 1.99
N ILE A 419 3.00 -1.29 2.11
CA ILE A 419 3.18 -2.28 1.04
C ILE A 419 1.88 -3.05 0.77
N ALA A 420 1.12 -3.36 1.82
CA ALA A 420 -0.19 -3.98 1.68
C ALA A 420 -1.18 -3.12 0.89
N TYR A 421 -1.16 -1.80 1.11
CA TYR A 421 -1.95 -0.88 0.30
C TYR A 421 -1.50 -0.87 -1.17
N CYS A 422 -0.19 -1.01 -1.42
CA CYS A 422 0.31 -1.15 -2.79
C CYS A 422 -0.28 -2.40 -3.46
N PHE A 423 -0.28 -3.55 -2.76
CA PHE A 423 -0.94 -4.76 -3.25
C PHE A 423 -2.44 -4.58 -3.49
N ALA A 424 -3.11 -3.83 -2.60
CA ALA A 424 -4.54 -3.54 -2.72
C ALA A 424 -4.90 -2.61 -3.88
N GLU A 425 -3.94 -1.91 -4.47
CA GLU A 425 -4.15 -0.98 -5.59
C GLU A 425 -3.63 -1.53 -6.93
N VAL A 426 -2.97 -2.70 -6.95
CA VAL A 426 -2.39 -3.32 -8.17
C VAL A 426 -3.40 -3.46 -9.31
N TRP A 427 -4.68 -3.70 -9.01
CA TRP A 427 -5.73 -3.82 -10.01
C TRP A 427 -5.93 -2.54 -10.87
N ARG A 428 -5.45 -1.41 -10.36
CA ARG A 428 -5.72 -0.07 -10.87
C ARG A 428 -4.47 0.74 -11.15
N ILE A 429 -3.47 0.69 -10.27
CA ILE A 429 -2.22 1.46 -10.37
C ILE A 429 -1.08 0.80 -9.59
N GLN A 430 0.13 0.84 -10.14
CA GLN A 430 1.35 0.45 -9.44
C GLN A 430 1.85 1.61 -8.60
N LEU A 431 1.71 1.42 -7.29
CA LEU A 431 2.26 2.34 -6.29
C LEU A 431 3.70 2.00 -5.90
N LEU A 432 4.19 0.79 -6.20
CA LEU A 432 5.49 0.30 -5.73
C LEU A 432 6.67 1.15 -6.21
N THR A 433 6.60 1.67 -7.44
CA THR A 433 7.60 2.57 -8.01
C THR A 433 7.34 4.04 -7.71
N GLN A 434 6.21 4.39 -7.09
CA GLN A 434 5.94 5.78 -6.79
C GLN A 434 6.83 6.28 -5.66
N GLY A 435 7.39 7.49 -5.83
CA GLY A 435 8.27 8.12 -4.85
C GLY A 435 7.69 8.19 -3.45
N ILE A 436 6.36 8.30 -3.30
CA ILE A 436 5.68 8.28 -1.99
C ILE A 436 5.91 6.96 -1.23
N VAL A 437 5.80 5.81 -1.89
CA VAL A 437 5.94 4.49 -1.24
C VAL A 437 7.38 4.27 -0.84
N VAL A 438 8.31 4.54 -1.75
CA VAL A 438 9.75 4.46 -1.48
C VAL A 438 10.13 5.39 -0.33
N PHE A 439 9.62 6.62 -0.32
CA PHE A 439 9.82 7.57 0.78
C PHE A 439 9.32 7.01 2.12
N LEU A 440 8.10 6.46 2.20
CA LEU A 440 7.55 5.93 3.45
C LEU A 440 8.35 4.73 3.98
N VAL A 441 8.82 3.86 3.09
CA VAL A 441 9.68 2.72 3.44
C VAL A 441 11.04 3.22 3.94
N LEU A 442 11.68 4.16 3.24
CA LEU A 442 12.96 4.72 3.66
C LEU A 442 12.82 5.49 4.98
N LEU A 443 11.78 6.31 5.14
CA LEU A 443 11.47 7.04 6.37
C LEU A 443 11.35 6.07 7.55
N THR A 444 10.66 4.95 7.35
CA THR A 444 10.55 3.88 8.36
C THR A 444 11.92 3.39 8.80
N LEU A 445 12.77 3.03 7.84
CA LEU A 445 14.11 2.48 8.12
C LEU A 445 14.99 3.52 8.82
N VAL A 446 15.03 4.74 8.31
CA VAL A 446 15.82 5.84 8.86
C VAL A 446 15.36 6.17 10.29
N CYS A 447 14.06 6.37 10.51
CA CYS A 447 13.52 6.65 11.85
C CYS A 447 13.76 5.48 12.82
N ALA A 448 13.69 4.23 12.35
CA ALA A 448 13.98 3.07 13.19
C ALA A 448 15.46 3.02 13.60
N LEU A 449 16.39 3.28 12.68
CA LEU A 449 17.83 3.35 12.96
C LEU A 449 18.15 4.45 13.98
N PHE A 450 17.61 5.65 13.78
CA PHE A 450 17.81 6.78 14.71
C PHE A 450 17.13 6.53 16.08
N ALA A 451 15.93 5.96 16.10
CA ALA A 451 15.25 5.62 17.35
C ALA A 451 16.00 4.53 18.14
N ALA A 452 16.65 3.59 17.44
CA ALA A 452 17.49 2.58 18.05
C ALA A 452 18.76 3.20 18.65
N SER A 453 19.37 4.19 17.98
CA SER A 453 20.62 4.82 18.42
C SER A 453 20.58 5.30 19.89
N GLY A 454 21.62 4.99 20.65
CA GLY A 454 21.73 5.35 22.08
C GLY A 454 20.88 4.52 23.06
N LEU A 455 20.17 3.48 22.61
CA LEU A 455 19.64 2.44 23.50
C LEU A 455 20.70 1.35 23.69
N SER A 456 21.52 1.45 24.75
CA SER A 456 22.41 0.35 25.12
C SER A 456 21.60 -0.81 25.71
N THR A 457 21.85 -2.02 25.23
CA THR A 457 21.42 -3.24 25.91
C THR A 457 22.20 -3.28 27.23
N GLY A 458 21.48 -3.20 28.36
CA GLY A 458 22.04 -3.12 29.72
C GLY A 458 22.84 -4.35 30.18
N ARG A 459 23.43 -5.14 29.27
CA ARG A 459 24.17 -6.37 29.57
C ARG A 459 25.61 -6.15 30.05
N ARG A 460 26.14 -4.92 30.03
CA ARG A 460 27.48 -4.62 30.60
C ARG A 460 27.50 -4.52 32.13
N GLY A 461 26.36 -4.57 32.81
CA GLY A 461 26.29 -4.46 34.28
C GLY A 461 26.44 -5.78 35.04
N GLU A 462 26.05 -6.92 34.47
CA GLU A 462 26.07 -8.21 35.18
C GLU A 462 27.40 -8.95 35.09
N SER A 463 28.23 -8.68 34.09
CA SER A 463 29.57 -9.27 33.99
C SER A 463 30.54 -8.69 35.03
N ALA A 464 30.41 -7.40 35.36
CA ALA A 464 31.26 -6.74 36.35
C ALA A 464 30.92 -7.11 37.80
N LEU A 465 29.69 -7.58 38.06
CA LEU A 465 29.27 -8.08 39.39
C LEU A 465 29.57 -9.57 39.60
N ARG A 466 29.88 -10.32 38.54
CA ARG A 466 30.26 -11.75 38.63
C ARG A 466 31.76 -12.00 38.67
N GLU A 467 32.59 -11.01 38.33
CA GLU A 467 34.05 -11.07 38.51
C GLU A 467 34.51 -10.43 39.84
N GLY A 468 33.59 -9.91 40.66
CA GLY A 468 33.88 -9.22 41.92
C GLY A 468 33.42 -9.95 43.20
N THR A 469 32.97 -11.20 43.10
CA THR A 469 32.62 -12.11 44.21
C THR A 469 33.31 -13.43 43.99
#